data_AF-A0A8H7ZDC8-F1
#
_entry.id   AF-A0A8H7ZDC8-F1
#
_cell.length_a   1.000
_cell.length_b   1.000
_cell.length_c   1.000
_cell.angle_alpha   90.00
_cell.angle_beta   90.00
_cell.angle_gamma   90.00
#
_symmetry.space_group_name_H-M   'P 1'
#
loop_
_entity.id
_entity.type
_entity.pdbx_description
1 polymer ?
#
loop_
_entity_poly.entity_id
_entity_poly.type
_entity_poly.pdbx_seq_one_letter_code
_entity_poly.pdbx_strand_id
1 'polypeptide(L)'
;MTDPSTTTDANSKPTPDAWLKHYEPKYIEEVNIFPNITVFNRKLYTFGPSDGEVYIKFKSHDKSITCYDELCYLETTSCGIRIDENRHVVFIHVGDKWAAIGEVSERFIEKNELNSFGGGPKNIGDYKVVPLREVYNPKDYISAKELCDCAHSRIKNNFDNYYKQIQEGNA
;
A
#
# COMPACT_ATOMS: atom_id res chain seq x y z
N MET A 1 24.91 42.34 -19.60
CA MET A 1 24.88 40.96 -19.10
C MET A 1 24.05 40.99 -17.84
N THR A 2 22.79 40.58 -17.94
CA THR A 2 21.85 40.53 -16.81
C THR A 2 21.54 39.08 -16.54
N ASP A 3 21.84 38.63 -15.32
CA ASP A 3 21.52 37.31 -14.79
C ASP A 3 20.05 36.96 -15.00
N PRO A 4 19.70 35.73 -15.43
CA PRO A 4 18.35 35.24 -15.32
C PRO A 4 18.12 34.82 -13.87
N SER A 5 17.40 35.66 -13.14
CA SER A 5 16.84 35.36 -11.83
C SER A 5 16.10 34.02 -11.85
N THR A 6 16.57 33.08 -11.05
CA THR A 6 15.90 31.81 -10.78
C THR A 6 14.71 32.10 -9.87
N THR A 7 13.55 32.39 -10.46
CA THR A 7 12.29 32.45 -9.72
C THR A 7 11.95 31.04 -9.27
N THR A 8 12.14 30.77 -7.98
CA THR A 8 11.64 29.54 -7.35
C THR A 8 10.17 29.79 -7.04
N ASP A 9 9.27 29.21 -7.82
CA ASP A 9 7.83 29.28 -7.57
C ASP A 9 7.48 28.53 -6.28
N ALA A 10 7.41 29.28 -5.18
CA ALA A 10 7.00 28.82 -3.85
C ALA A 10 5.52 28.37 -3.76
N ASN A 11 4.80 28.36 -4.89
CA ASN A 11 3.38 28.01 -5.00
C ASN A 11 3.08 26.83 -5.95
N SER A 12 4.11 26.11 -6.42
CA SER A 12 3.85 24.86 -7.13
C SER A 12 3.22 23.86 -6.15
N LYS A 13 1.97 23.46 -6.41
CA LYS A 13 1.37 22.33 -5.70
C LYS A 13 2.35 21.15 -5.87
N PRO A 14 2.76 20.50 -4.78
CA PRO A 14 3.63 19.35 -4.88
C PRO A 14 3.00 18.35 -5.86
N THR A 15 3.75 17.98 -6.88
CA THR A 15 3.28 17.02 -7.88
C THR A 15 3.05 15.68 -7.20
N PRO A 16 2.11 14.85 -7.68
CA PRO A 16 1.91 13.48 -7.17
C PRO A 16 3.23 12.68 -7.10
N ASP A 17 4.19 12.99 -7.97
CA ASP A 17 5.50 12.33 -8.01
C ASP A 17 6.41 12.68 -6.82
N ALA A 18 6.15 13.78 -6.11
CA ALA A 18 6.86 14.10 -4.87
C ALA A 18 6.64 13.02 -3.79
N TRP A 19 5.48 12.34 -3.81
CA TRP A 19 5.19 11.20 -2.91
C TRP A 19 6.07 9.99 -3.20
N LEU A 20 6.61 9.92 -4.41
CA LEU A 20 7.41 8.80 -4.92
C LEU A 20 8.88 9.17 -5.13
N LYS A 21 9.34 10.32 -4.62
CA LYS A 21 10.72 10.81 -4.81
C LYS A 21 11.82 9.83 -4.40
N HIS A 22 11.52 8.92 -3.47
CA HIS A 22 12.45 7.89 -2.97
C HIS A 22 12.03 6.47 -3.34
N TYR A 23 10.95 6.34 -4.08
CA TYR A 23 10.35 5.06 -4.46
C TYR A 23 11.01 4.58 -5.75
N GLU A 24 11.56 3.36 -5.70
CA GLU A 24 12.21 2.77 -6.86
C GLU A 24 11.36 1.61 -7.39
N PRO A 25 10.54 1.81 -8.45
CA PRO A 25 9.52 0.85 -8.83
C PRO A 25 10.11 -0.43 -9.43
N LYS A 26 9.65 -1.57 -8.94
CA LYS A 26 9.64 -2.86 -9.63
C LYS A 26 8.20 -3.18 -10.02
N TYR A 27 7.93 -3.14 -11.32
CA TYR A 27 6.59 -3.40 -11.86
C TYR A 27 6.23 -4.87 -11.69
N ILE A 28 4.97 -5.11 -11.35
CA ILE A 28 4.38 -6.45 -11.25
C ILE A 28 3.45 -6.62 -12.44
N GLU A 29 3.48 -7.78 -13.07
CA GLU A 29 2.43 -8.14 -14.02
C GLU A 29 1.06 -8.07 -13.34
N GLU A 30 0.05 -7.57 -14.05
CA GLU A 30 -1.34 -7.53 -13.57
C GLU A 30 -2.01 -8.92 -13.57
N VAL A 31 -1.25 -9.94 -13.19
CA VAL A 31 -1.71 -11.29 -12.95
C VAL A 31 -1.88 -11.49 -11.45
N ASN A 32 -2.80 -12.38 -11.09
CA ASN A 32 -3.06 -12.69 -9.69
C ASN A 32 -1.79 -13.32 -9.09
N ILE A 33 -1.01 -12.58 -8.29
CA ILE A 33 0.24 -13.03 -7.62
C ILE A 33 0.00 -14.08 -6.53
N PHE A 34 -1.26 -14.34 -6.17
CA PHE A 34 -1.68 -15.25 -5.10
C PHE A 34 -1.35 -16.75 -5.24
N PRO A 35 -1.08 -17.30 -6.45
CA PRO A 35 -0.53 -18.64 -6.57
C PRO A 35 0.88 -18.78 -5.97
N ASN A 36 1.62 -17.68 -5.79
CA ASN A 36 3.05 -17.70 -5.47
C ASN A 36 3.41 -17.22 -4.05
N ILE A 37 2.43 -16.99 -3.19
CA ILE A 37 2.63 -16.67 -1.77
C ILE A 37 2.35 -17.90 -0.91
N THR A 38 3.15 -18.06 0.14
CA THR A 38 3.07 -19.20 1.05
C THR A 38 1.67 -19.32 1.67
N VAL A 39 1.25 -20.55 1.99
CA VAL A 39 -0.11 -20.91 2.47
C VAL A 39 -0.59 -20.05 3.65
N PHE A 40 0.33 -19.46 4.41
CA PHE A 40 0.05 -18.59 5.55
C PHE A 40 -0.67 -17.28 5.19
N ASN A 41 -0.46 -16.74 3.97
CA ASN A 41 -1.08 -15.47 3.54
C ASN A 41 -2.33 -15.66 2.64
N ARG A 42 -2.66 -16.90 2.26
CA ARG A 42 -3.73 -17.22 1.30
C ARG A 42 -5.16 -17.13 1.84
N LYS A 43 -5.37 -17.03 3.17
CA LYS A 43 -6.69 -17.34 3.77
C LYS A 43 -7.40 -16.19 4.48
N LEU A 44 -7.01 -14.94 4.28
CA LEU A 44 -7.49 -13.85 5.13
C LEU A 44 -8.28 -12.72 4.47
N TYR A 45 -8.70 -12.89 3.22
CA TYR A 45 -9.53 -11.88 2.58
C TYR A 45 -10.75 -12.48 1.88
N THR A 46 -11.23 -13.66 2.27
CA THR A 46 -12.44 -14.30 1.71
C THR A 46 -13.75 -13.52 1.92
N PHE A 47 -13.70 -12.32 2.51
CA PHE A 47 -14.86 -11.45 2.74
C PHE A 47 -14.54 -10.05 2.21
N GLY A 48 -14.96 -9.82 0.98
CA GLY A 48 -15.17 -8.52 0.36
C GLY A 48 -16.56 -8.57 -0.31
N PRO A 49 -17.09 -7.48 -0.86
CA PRO A 49 -18.29 -7.59 -1.68
C PRO A 49 -18.11 -8.71 -2.73
N SER A 50 -19.15 -9.49 -2.99
CA SER A 50 -19.11 -10.68 -3.87
C SER A 50 -18.43 -10.45 -5.22
N ASP A 51 -18.42 -9.19 -5.69
CA ASP A 51 -17.94 -8.77 -7.00
C ASP A 51 -16.56 -8.06 -6.95
N GLY A 52 -16.06 -7.73 -5.76
CA GLY A 52 -14.83 -6.97 -5.55
C GLY A 52 -13.54 -7.82 -5.61
N GLU A 53 -12.40 -7.14 -5.71
CA GLU A 53 -11.12 -7.82 -5.50
C GLU A 53 -10.78 -7.90 -4.03
N VAL A 54 -10.58 -9.13 -3.62
CA VAL A 54 -10.28 -9.54 -2.25
C VAL A 54 -8.82 -9.21 -1.86
N TYR A 55 -7.93 -9.09 -2.84
CA TYR A 55 -6.50 -8.90 -2.60
C TYR A 55 -6.00 -7.63 -3.25
N ILE A 56 -5.29 -6.77 -2.50
CA ILE A 56 -4.63 -5.60 -3.06
C ILE A 56 -3.75 -6.05 -4.23
N LYS A 57 -3.97 -5.41 -5.38
CA LYS A 57 -3.10 -5.55 -6.55
C LYS A 57 -2.20 -4.35 -6.61
N PHE A 58 -0.90 -4.63 -6.62
CA PHE A 58 0.11 -3.62 -6.85
C PHE A 58 0.40 -3.55 -8.35
N LYS A 59 0.41 -2.35 -8.90
CA LYS A 59 1.01 -2.03 -10.21
C LYS A 59 2.53 -2.14 -10.13
N SER A 60 3.10 -1.73 -9.00
CA SER A 60 4.52 -1.82 -8.71
C SER A 60 4.75 -1.86 -7.20
N HIS A 61 5.89 -2.40 -6.78
CA HIS A 61 6.39 -2.30 -5.41
C HIS A 61 7.82 -1.78 -5.39
N ASP A 62 8.32 -1.34 -4.22
CA ASP A 62 9.69 -0.84 -4.11
C ASP A 62 10.69 -1.97 -4.39
N LYS A 63 11.71 -1.72 -5.21
CA LYS A 63 12.68 -2.74 -5.67
C LYS A 63 13.48 -3.35 -4.53
N SER A 64 13.59 -2.66 -3.38
CA SER A 64 14.29 -3.18 -2.21
C SER A 64 13.53 -4.30 -1.51
N ILE A 65 12.24 -4.46 -1.80
CA ILE A 65 11.42 -5.60 -1.37
C ILE A 65 11.76 -6.78 -2.28
N THR A 66 12.27 -7.84 -1.68
CA THR A 66 12.93 -8.93 -2.41
C THR A 66 11.97 -10.06 -2.77
N CYS A 67 10.89 -10.25 -2.01
CA CYS A 67 9.90 -11.31 -2.25
C CYS A 67 8.46 -10.88 -1.90
N TYR A 68 7.48 -11.66 -2.37
CA TYR A 68 6.06 -11.35 -2.12
C TYR A 68 5.61 -11.60 -0.69
N ASP A 69 6.23 -12.53 0.05
CA ASP A 69 5.90 -12.70 1.48
C ASP A 69 6.31 -11.44 2.28
N GLU A 70 7.43 -10.82 1.91
CA GLU A 70 7.88 -9.54 2.48
C GLU A 70 6.93 -8.40 2.13
N LEU A 71 6.51 -8.30 0.86
CA LEU A 71 5.50 -7.33 0.45
C LEU A 71 4.18 -7.51 1.21
N CYS A 72 3.70 -8.74 1.36
CA CYS A 72 2.50 -9.05 2.11
C CYS A 72 2.64 -8.69 3.60
N TYR A 73 3.81 -8.94 4.20
CA TYR A 73 4.09 -8.55 5.58
C TYR A 73 4.05 -7.03 5.76
N LEU A 74 4.70 -6.27 4.88
CA LEU A 74 4.71 -4.80 4.94
C LEU A 74 3.31 -4.22 4.74
N GLU A 75 2.52 -4.80 3.85
CA GLU A 75 1.13 -4.40 3.64
C GLU A 75 0.28 -4.55 4.93
N THR A 76 0.61 -5.49 5.84
CA THR A 76 -0.10 -5.67 7.13
C THR A 76 -0.10 -4.47 8.05
N THR A 77 0.95 -3.66 7.99
CA THR A 77 1.17 -2.50 8.87
C THR A 77 1.08 -1.19 8.08
N SER A 78 0.52 -1.26 6.88
CA SER A 78 0.49 -0.16 5.94
C SER A 78 -0.81 0.62 5.95
N CYS A 79 -0.76 1.79 5.31
CA CYS A 79 -1.90 2.65 5.03
C CYS A 79 -1.94 2.99 3.54
N GLY A 80 -3.12 2.88 2.93
CA GLY A 80 -3.36 3.37 1.58
C GLY A 80 -3.62 4.88 1.59
N ILE A 81 -2.87 5.64 0.79
CA ILE A 81 -3.05 7.08 0.61
C ILE A 81 -3.40 7.36 -0.84
N ARG A 82 -4.50 8.08 -1.05
CA ARG A 82 -4.84 8.69 -2.34
C ARG A 82 -3.94 9.90 -2.56
N ILE A 83 -3.02 9.81 -3.53
CA ILE A 83 -2.06 10.89 -3.84
C ILE A 83 -2.49 11.70 -5.07
N ASP A 84 -3.42 11.17 -5.86
CA ASP A 84 -4.00 11.81 -7.04
C ASP A 84 -5.41 11.26 -7.31
N GLU A 85 -6.12 11.79 -8.31
CA GLU A 85 -7.49 11.39 -8.67
C GLU A 85 -7.64 9.87 -8.81
N ASN A 86 -6.68 9.19 -9.46
CA ASN A 86 -6.72 7.75 -9.70
C ASN A 86 -5.47 7.01 -9.18
N ARG A 87 -4.73 7.62 -8.24
CA ARG A 87 -3.48 7.03 -7.74
C ARG A 87 -3.55 6.80 -6.24
N HIS A 88 -3.46 5.53 -5.88
CA HIS A 88 -3.32 5.11 -4.49
C HIS A 88 -1.93 4.50 -4.29
N VAL A 89 -1.26 4.93 -3.23
CA VAL A 89 0.05 4.42 -2.84
C VAL A 89 -0.06 3.89 -1.43
N VAL A 90 0.52 2.72 -1.22
CA VAL A 90 0.59 2.06 0.07
C VAL A 90 1.87 2.49 0.76
N PHE A 91 1.75 2.97 1.99
CA PHE A 91 2.85 3.43 2.83
C PHE A 91 2.94 2.67 4.13
N ILE A 92 4.14 2.46 4.63
CA ILE A 92 4.39 2.15 6.04
C ILE A 92 4.92 3.40 6.74
N HIS A 93 4.74 3.46 8.06
CA HIS A 93 5.26 4.58 8.84
C HIS A 93 5.86 4.14 10.18
N VAL A 94 6.91 4.85 10.61
CA VAL A 94 7.51 4.72 11.94
C VAL A 94 7.71 6.13 12.49
N GLY A 95 6.97 6.46 13.56
CA GLY A 95 6.91 7.83 14.06
C GLY A 95 6.33 8.78 13.00
N ASP A 96 7.09 9.84 12.66
CA ASP A 96 6.72 10.85 11.67
C ASP A 96 7.13 10.48 10.23
N LYS A 97 7.90 9.41 10.04
CA LYS A 97 8.48 9.02 8.75
C LYS A 97 7.57 8.08 7.99
N TRP A 98 7.36 8.37 6.70
CA TRP A 98 6.53 7.59 5.79
C TRP A 98 7.36 7.08 4.62
N ALA A 99 7.23 5.81 4.26
CA ALA A 99 7.88 5.25 3.09
C ALA A 99 6.89 4.48 2.22
N ALA A 100 6.93 4.73 0.91
CA ALA A 100 6.11 4.03 -0.06
C ALA A 100 6.62 2.60 -0.20
N ILE A 101 5.69 1.63 -0.17
CA ILE A 101 6.00 0.21 -0.44
C ILE A 101 5.49 -0.23 -1.81
N GLY A 102 4.46 0.43 -2.35
CA GLY A 102 3.95 0.15 -3.69
C GLY A 102 2.77 1.00 -4.13
N GLU A 103 2.56 1.07 -5.44
CA GLU A 103 1.42 1.74 -6.06
C GLU A 103 0.34 0.70 -6.40
N VAL A 104 -0.91 1.00 -6.07
CA VAL A 104 -2.07 0.12 -6.31
C VAL A 104 -2.41 0.13 -7.80
N SER A 105 -2.84 -1.02 -8.34
CA SER A 105 -3.25 -1.13 -9.74
C SER A 105 -4.60 -0.45 -9.99
N GLU A 106 -4.76 0.07 -11.20
CA GLU A 106 -5.98 0.74 -11.64
C GLU A 106 -7.18 -0.20 -11.56
N ARG A 107 -7.03 -1.44 -12.05
CA ARG A 107 -8.05 -2.49 -11.94
C ARG A 107 -8.58 -2.66 -10.51
N PHE A 108 -7.69 -2.70 -9.50
CA PHE A 108 -8.11 -2.88 -8.11
C PHE A 108 -8.85 -1.65 -7.58
N ILE A 109 -8.37 -0.45 -7.94
CA ILE A 109 -9.05 0.82 -7.62
C ILE A 109 -10.46 0.83 -8.19
N GLU A 110 -10.64 0.45 -9.44
CA GLU A 110 -11.92 0.42 -10.13
C GLU A 110 -12.87 -0.64 -9.57
N LYS A 111 -12.42 -1.91 -9.48
CA LYS A 111 -13.28 -3.02 -9.06
C LYS A 111 -13.80 -2.89 -7.63
N ASN A 112 -13.03 -2.23 -6.77
CA ASN A 112 -13.41 -1.99 -5.38
C ASN A 112 -13.97 -0.59 -5.17
N GLU A 113 -14.14 0.20 -6.24
CA GLU A 113 -14.62 1.58 -6.20
C GLU A 113 -13.86 2.46 -5.18
N LEU A 114 -12.54 2.31 -5.06
CA LEU A 114 -11.77 2.97 -3.98
C LEU A 114 -11.94 4.50 -3.97
N ASN A 115 -12.19 5.10 -5.13
CA ASN A 115 -12.43 6.52 -5.29
C ASN A 115 -13.77 7.01 -4.70
N SER A 116 -14.71 6.10 -4.38
CA SER A 116 -16.06 6.42 -3.89
C SER A 116 -16.14 6.57 -2.36
N PHE A 117 -15.18 6.03 -1.60
CA PHE A 117 -15.19 6.03 -0.12
C PHE A 117 -14.93 7.41 0.53
N GLY A 118 -14.85 8.48 -0.26
CA GLY A 118 -14.57 9.84 0.21
C GLY A 118 -13.10 10.07 0.57
N GLY A 119 -12.72 11.34 0.74
CA GLY A 119 -11.32 11.73 0.91
C GLY A 119 -10.64 12.04 -0.44
N GLY A 120 -10.42 13.32 -0.69
CA GLY A 120 -9.64 13.75 -1.86
C GLY A 120 -8.16 13.41 -1.71
N PRO A 121 -7.36 13.68 -2.77
CA PRO A 121 -5.91 13.54 -2.71
C PRO A 121 -5.31 14.24 -1.49
N LYS A 122 -4.42 13.55 -0.78
CA LYS A 122 -3.72 14.12 0.38
C LYS A 122 -2.60 15.07 -0.06
N ASN A 123 -2.33 16.07 0.76
CA ASN A 123 -1.21 16.99 0.54
C ASN A 123 0.07 16.38 1.13
N ILE A 124 1.13 16.31 0.34
CA ILE A 124 2.42 15.76 0.81
C ILE A 124 3.04 16.59 1.94
N GLY A 125 2.71 17.89 2.04
CA GLY A 125 3.29 18.79 3.05
C GLY A 125 3.04 18.33 4.49
N ASP A 126 2.03 17.49 4.71
CA ASP A 126 1.70 16.92 6.01
C ASP A 126 2.53 15.66 6.34
N TYR A 127 3.38 15.20 5.42
CA TYR A 127 4.06 13.90 5.48
C TYR A 127 5.55 14.01 5.20
N LYS A 128 6.35 13.41 6.08
CA LYS A 128 7.79 13.27 5.88
C LYS A 128 8.10 11.98 5.13
N VAL A 129 8.08 12.08 3.80
CA VAL A 129 8.40 10.96 2.91
C VAL A 129 9.91 10.71 2.87
N VAL A 130 10.31 9.48 3.21
CA VAL A 130 11.71 9.00 3.30
C VAL A 130 11.91 7.70 2.49
N PRO A 131 13.16 7.30 2.19
CA PRO A 131 13.44 5.99 1.60
C PRO A 131 13.01 4.83 2.51
N LEU A 132 12.57 3.71 1.92
CA LEU A 132 12.09 2.53 2.67
C LEU A 132 13.08 2.03 3.73
N ARG A 133 14.38 2.05 3.40
CA ARG A 133 15.47 1.67 4.31
C ARG A 133 15.53 2.44 5.65
N GLU A 134 14.90 3.61 5.74
CA GLU A 134 14.89 4.41 6.98
C GLU A 134 13.83 3.95 7.99
N VAL A 135 12.84 3.20 7.53
CA VAL A 135 11.72 2.72 8.35
C VAL A 135 11.63 1.19 8.37
N TYR A 136 12.35 0.51 7.48
CA TYR A 136 12.36 -0.93 7.35
C TYR A 136 13.72 -1.43 6.84
N ASN A 137 14.29 -2.48 7.45
CA ASN A 137 15.57 -3.06 7.03
C ASN A 137 15.36 -4.52 6.55
N PRO A 138 15.53 -4.81 5.26
CA PRO A 138 15.27 -6.14 4.69
C PRO A 138 16.17 -7.28 5.20
N LYS A 139 17.28 -6.95 5.88
CA LYS A 139 18.29 -7.95 6.29
C LYS A 139 17.85 -8.86 7.43
N ASP A 140 16.77 -8.50 8.11
CA ASP A 140 16.15 -9.33 9.13
C ASP A 140 15.04 -10.12 8.44
N TYR A 141 15.38 -11.32 7.95
CA TYR A 141 14.40 -12.25 7.38
C TYR A 141 13.15 -12.29 8.25
N ILE A 142 11.98 -11.99 7.66
CA ILE A 142 10.70 -12.14 8.37
C ILE A 142 10.56 -13.61 8.74
N SER A 143 10.54 -13.89 10.04
CA SER A 143 10.46 -15.25 10.54
C SER A 143 9.08 -15.85 10.26
N ALA A 144 9.01 -17.18 10.16
CA ALA A 144 7.73 -17.87 10.08
C ALA A 144 6.80 -17.51 11.25
N LYS A 145 7.36 -17.21 12.44
CA LYS A 145 6.61 -16.77 13.61
C LYS A 145 5.95 -15.40 13.36
N GLU A 146 6.69 -14.43 12.83
CA GLU A 146 6.15 -13.10 12.54
C GLU A 146 5.06 -13.16 11.46
N LEU A 147 5.23 -13.98 10.42
CA LEU A 147 4.19 -14.21 9.43
C LEU A 147 2.92 -14.79 10.07
N CYS A 148 3.06 -15.79 10.94
CA CYS A 148 1.94 -16.38 11.67
C CYS A 148 1.27 -15.38 12.63
N ASP A 149 2.05 -14.60 13.37
CA ASP A 149 1.54 -13.61 14.33
C ASP A 149 0.78 -12.49 13.60
N CYS A 150 1.29 -12.01 12.46
CA CYS A 150 0.59 -11.04 11.62
C CYS A 150 -0.72 -11.61 11.07
N ALA A 151 -0.71 -12.83 10.54
CA ALA A 151 -1.93 -13.49 10.07
C ALA A 151 -2.95 -13.66 11.20
N HIS A 152 -2.52 -14.10 12.38
CA HIS A 152 -3.38 -14.27 13.54
C HIS A 152 -3.98 -12.94 14.01
N SER A 153 -3.15 -11.89 14.14
CA SER A 153 -3.59 -10.55 14.54
C SER A 153 -4.68 -10.00 13.62
N ARG A 154 -4.52 -10.18 12.30
CA ARG A 154 -5.50 -9.77 11.29
C ARG A 154 -6.86 -10.46 11.43
N ILE A 155 -6.87 -11.79 11.63
CA ILE A 155 -8.11 -12.54 11.92
C ILE A 155 -8.77 -11.94 13.15
N LYS A 156 -8.02 -11.83 14.24
CA LYS A 156 -8.53 -11.41 15.54
C LYS A 156 -9.14 -10.01 15.50
N ASN A 157 -8.46 -9.05 14.88
CA ASN A 157 -8.89 -7.65 14.89
C ASN A 157 -10.12 -7.37 14.03
N ASN A 158 -10.41 -8.23 13.05
CA ASN A 158 -11.53 -8.05 12.13
C ASN A 158 -12.60 -9.15 12.26
N PHE A 159 -12.43 -10.09 13.20
CA PHE A 159 -13.29 -11.26 13.34
C PHE A 159 -14.77 -10.88 13.47
N ASP A 160 -15.09 -9.91 14.32
CA ASP A 160 -16.48 -9.50 14.56
C ASP A 160 -17.12 -8.90 13.30
N ASN A 161 -16.36 -8.11 12.52
CA ASN A 161 -16.82 -7.56 11.26
C ASN A 161 -17.07 -8.66 10.23
N TYR A 162 -16.14 -9.62 10.09
CA TYR A 162 -16.32 -10.75 9.19
C TYR A 162 -17.51 -11.62 9.58
N TYR A 163 -17.64 -11.91 10.87
CA TYR A 163 -18.74 -12.70 11.40
C TYR A 163 -20.10 -12.04 11.13
N LYS A 164 -20.17 -10.72 11.29
CA LYS A 164 -21.36 -9.93 10.97
C LYS A 164 -21.71 -9.96 9.47
N GLN A 165 -20.74 -9.78 8.58
CA GLN A 165 -20.96 -9.87 7.13
C GLN A 165 -21.52 -11.24 6.71
N ILE A 166 -21.02 -12.32 7.31
CA ILE A 166 -21.52 -13.68 7.08
C ILE A 166 -22.97 -13.82 7.54
N GLN A 167 -23.31 -13.30 8.74
CA GLN A 167 -24.68 -13.36 9.26
C GLN A 167 -25.68 -12.55 8.42
N GLU A 168 -25.22 -11.43 7.86
CA GLU A 168 -26.04 -10.55 7.02
C GLU A 168 -26.17 -11.03 5.57
N GLY A 169 -25.44 -12.08 5.17
CA GLY A 169 -25.49 -12.63 3.81
C GLY A 169 -24.79 -11.77 2.75
N ASN A 170 -23.94 -10.84 3.17
CA ASN A 170 -23.23 -9.89 2.29
C ASN A 170 -21.80 -10.36 1.96
N ALA A 171 -21.57 -11.67 1.84
CA ALA A 171 -20.28 -12.27 1.56
C ALA A 171 -20.01 -12.46 0.05
#